data_AF-A0A9E6D380-F1
#
_entry.id   AF-A0A9E6D380-F1
#
_cell.length_a   1.000
_cell.length_b   1.000
_cell.length_c   1.000
_cell.angle_alpha   90.00
_cell.angle_beta   90.00
_cell.angle_gamma   90.00
#
_symmetry.space_group_name_H-M   'P 1'
#
loop_
_entity.id
_entity.type
_entity.pdbx_description
1 polymer ?
#
loop_
_entity_poly.entity_id
_entity_poly.type
_entity_poly.pdbx_seq_one_letter_code
_entity_poly.pdbx_strand_id
1 'polypeptide(L)'
;MKQYYILLIALVTFSFSQAQDPIVNIPDANFKNALINDTVADFDGDGTYDGDVDTNNDGEIQVSEAEAVMSLKIPGSVEINSFVGIEVFVNLQSLIIQENDAYSLDISSNTSLVKLHLLDMGDLSSLDVSNNIALVELVCNSTGLIYLNTSNNVNLEIFNCDDSDLKGLDLSLNTSLTILSCKGNRLRDLNVKNGNNTSLTSFNCSDNYYLTCVGVDDIVYAENQTTLGNWSKDANIDYSEDCSLNVIINIPDSNFKNMLINDVIADFDGDGI
;
A
#
# COMPACT_ATOMS: atom_id res chain seq x y z
N MET A 1 -51.62 8.06 71.37
CA MET A 1 -51.10 8.78 70.18
C MET A 1 -49.81 8.08 69.75
N LYS A 2 -49.82 7.37 68.62
CA LYS A 2 -48.62 6.75 68.04
C LYS A 2 -48.25 7.54 66.79
N GLN A 3 -47.09 8.20 66.80
CA GLN A 3 -46.54 8.89 65.63
C GLN A 3 -45.80 7.88 64.75
N TYR A 4 -46.24 7.75 63.50
CA TYR A 4 -45.53 7.02 62.46
C TYR A 4 -44.60 8.00 61.76
N TYR A 5 -43.29 7.78 61.86
CA TYR A 5 -42.31 8.46 61.02
C TYR A 5 -42.21 7.72 59.68
N ILE A 6 -42.70 8.34 58.61
CA ILE A 6 -42.49 7.88 57.25
C ILE A 6 -41.07 8.29 56.87
N LEU A 7 -40.16 7.33 56.78
CA LEU A 7 -38.81 7.51 56.27
C LEU A 7 -38.90 7.68 54.74
N LEU A 8 -38.80 8.92 54.27
CA LEU A 8 -38.74 9.25 52.85
C LEU A 8 -37.31 8.96 52.36
N ILE A 9 -37.10 7.75 51.82
CA ILE A 9 -35.85 7.40 51.13
C ILE A 9 -35.90 8.11 49.78
N ALA A 10 -35.19 9.24 49.67
CA ALA A 10 -34.93 9.86 48.37
C ALA A 10 -34.02 8.91 47.58
N LEU A 11 -34.57 8.23 46.59
CA LEU A 11 -33.81 7.46 45.61
C LEU A 11 -33.06 8.47 44.74
N VAL A 12 -31.81 8.76 45.10
CA VAL A 12 -30.91 9.51 44.23
C VAL A 12 -30.52 8.57 43.10
N THR A 13 -31.27 8.62 42.00
CA THR A 13 -30.84 8.01 40.74
C THR A 13 -29.62 8.78 40.27
N PHE A 14 -28.44 8.21 40.48
CA PHE A 14 -27.23 8.64 39.80
C PHE A 14 -27.45 8.35 38.31
N SER A 15 -27.96 9.31 37.57
CA SER A 15 -27.90 9.30 36.11
C SER A 15 -26.43 9.57 35.76
N PHE A 16 -25.66 8.51 35.60
CA PHE A 16 -24.46 8.58 34.77
C PHE A 16 -24.94 9.06 33.40
N SER A 17 -24.70 10.32 33.04
CA SER A 17 -24.81 10.70 31.63
C SER A 17 -23.69 9.95 30.94
N GLN A 18 -24.00 8.81 30.31
CA GLN A 18 -23.10 8.27 29.32
C GLN A 18 -22.91 9.40 28.30
N ALA A 19 -21.67 9.85 28.12
CA ALA A 19 -21.40 10.73 27.01
C ALA A 19 -21.87 9.99 25.75
N GLN A 20 -22.65 10.66 24.92
CA GLN A 20 -23.07 10.09 23.64
C GLN A 20 -21.81 9.73 22.85
N ASP A 21 -21.76 8.51 22.31
CA ASP A 21 -20.65 8.07 21.48
C ASP A 21 -20.49 9.06 20.31
N PRO A 22 -19.29 9.63 20.07
CA PRO A 22 -19.13 10.63 19.03
C PRO A 22 -19.46 10.07 17.65
N ILE A 23 -20.09 10.90 16.81
CA ILE A 23 -20.40 10.55 15.42
C ILE A 23 -19.17 10.83 14.54
N VAL A 24 -18.83 9.88 13.66
CA VAL A 24 -17.74 10.01 12.68
C VAL A 24 -18.14 11.00 11.59
N ASN A 25 -17.26 11.95 11.30
CA ASN A 25 -17.49 12.90 10.21
C ASN A 25 -17.20 12.23 8.85
N ILE A 26 -18.25 11.83 8.14
CA ILE A 26 -18.17 11.22 6.81
C ILE A 26 -18.88 12.16 5.82
N PRO A 27 -18.15 13.10 5.18
CA PRO A 27 -18.76 14.12 4.32
C PRO A 27 -19.23 13.59 2.96
N ASP A 28 -18.62 12.51 2.46
CA ASP A 28 -19.04 11.85 1.22
C ASP A 28 -20.28 10.99 1.50
N ALA A 29 -21.40 11.36 0.88
CA ALA A 29 -22.67 10.68 1.10
C ALA A 29 -22.67 9.26 0.53
N ASN A 30 -21.91 8.99 -0.53
CA ASN A 30 -21.80 7.65 -1.11
C ASN A 30 -20.95 6.75 -0.20
N PHE A 31 -19.85 7.29 0.36
CA PHE A 31 -19.06 6.57 1.36
C PHE A 31 -19.90 6.26 2.59
N LYS A 32 -20.60 7.25 3.15
CA LYS A 32 -21.50 7.03 4.28
C LYS A 32 -22.58 5.99 3.94
N ASN A 33 -23.17 6.08 2.76
CA ASN A 33 -24.20 5.14 2.32
C ASN A 33 -23.67 3.69 2.25
N ALA A 34 -22.46 3.48 1.73
CA ALA A 34 -21.82 2.16 1.71
C ALA A 34 -21.62 1.62 3.13
N LEU A 35 -21.20 2.48 4.06
CA LEU A 35 -20.97 2.08 5.46
C LEU A 35 -22.26 1.73 6.22
N ILE A 36 -23.41 2.29 5.86
CA ILE A 36 -24.68 2.06 6.59
C ILE A 36 -25.64 1.08 5.90
N ASN A 37 -25.44 0.76 4.62
CA ASN A 37 -26.42 -0.04 3.84
C ASN A 37 -25.84 -1.29 3.18
N ASP A 38 -24.52 -1.41 3.06
CA ASP A 38 -23.88 -2.53 2.38
C ASP A 38 -23.17 -3.44 3.38
N THR A 39 -23.12 -4.74 3.09
CA THR A 39 -22.35 -5.71 3.87
C THR A 39 -20.86 -5.55 3.57
N VAL A 40 -20.20 -4.66 4.31
CA VAL A 40 -18.82 -4.21 4.07
C VAL A 40 -17.88 -4.47 5.23
N ALA A 41 -18.40 -4.72 6.43
CA ALA A 41 -17.64 -4.83 7.66
C ALA A 41 -17.52 -6.28 8.14
N ASP A 42 -16.33 -6.64 8.60
CA ASP A 42 -15.98 -7.87 9.31
C ASP A 42 -15.47 -7.44 10.70
N PHE A 43 -16.15 -7.89 11.76
CA PHE A 43 -15.89 -7.47 13.14
C PHE A 43 -15.04 -8.47 13.92
N ASP A 44 -14.88 -9.71 13.45
CA ASP A 44 -14.17 -10.76 14.18
C ASP A 44 -12.90 -11.28 13.48
N GLY A 45 -12.65 -10.82 12.25
CA GLY A 45 -11.49 -11.12 11.44
C GLY A 45 -11.49 -12.54 10.88
N ASP A 46 -12.64 -13.21 10.79
CA ASP A 46 -12.74 -14.55 10.20
C ASP A 46 -12.67 -14.54 8.66
N GLY A 47 -12.72 -13.35 8.04
CA GLY A 47 -12.68 -13.14 6.60
C GLY A 47 -14.05 -13.12 5.93
N THR A 48 -15.14 -13.22 6.70
CA THR A 48 -16.52 -13.06 6.28
C THR A 48 -17.02 -11.68 6.66
N TYR A 49 -17.70 -11.00 5.74
CA TYR A 49 -18.34 -9.71 6.07
C TYR A 49 -19.67 -9.97 6.78
N ASP A 50 -19.78 -9.48 8.00
CA ASP A 50 -20.88 -9.70 8.93
C ASP A 50 -22.09 -8.79 8.67
N GLY A 51 -21.84 -7.56 8.21
CA GLY A 51 -22.87 -6.54 8.08
C GLY A 51 -22.36 -5.20 7.55
N ASP A 52 -23.23 -4.21 7.66
CA ASP A 52 -22.85 -2.79 7.60
C ASP A 52 -22.13 -2.37 8.90
N VAL A 53 -21.63 -1.14 8.93
CA VAL A 53 -20.97 -0.54 10.11
C VAL A 53 -21.99 0.05 11.09
N ASP A 54 -23.20 0.42 10.65
CA ASP A 54 -24.28 0.98 11.49
C ASP A 54 -24.98 -0.11 12.31
N THR A 55 -24.25 -0.67 13.27
CA THR A 55 -24.71 -1.79 14.10
C THR A 55 -25.95 -1.47 14.93
N ASN A 56 -26.18 -0.20 15.27
CA ASN A 56 -27.31 0.24 16.05
C ASN A 56 -28.53 0.67 15.20
N ASN A 57 -28.35 0.76 13.88
CA ASN A 57 -29.35 1.14 12.86
C ASN A 57 -29.96 2.54 13.07
N ASP A 58 -29.16 3.52 13.50
CA ASP A 58 -29.61 4.91 13.70
C ASP A 58 -29.31 5.83 12.51
N GLY A 59 -28.63 5.33 11.48
CA GLY A 59 -28.26 6.05 10.26
C GLY A 59 -26.98 6.89 10.37
N GLU A 60 -26.29 6.82 11.50
CA GLU A 60 -25.02 7.49 11.77
C GLU A 60 -23.95 6.45 12.14
N ILE A 61 -22.70 6.70 11.74
CA ILE A 61 -21.58 5.88 12.20
C ILE A 61 -21.00 6.51 13.45
N GLN A 62 -21.01 5.77 14.57
CA GLN A 62 -20.33 6.21 15.78
C GLN A 62 -18.89 5.69 15.85
N VAL A 63 -18.07 6.35 16.67
CA VAL A 63 -16.67 5.98 16.87
C VAL A 63 -16.55 4.53 17.34
N SER A 64 -17.38 4.08 18.30
CA SER A 64 -17.29 2.69 18.76
C SER A 64 -17.64 1.66 17.69
N GLU A 65 -18.50 2.01 16.74
CA GLU A 65 -18.84 1.14 15.61
C GLU A 65 -17.66 1.04 14.63
N ALA A 66 -17.06 2.18 14.26
CA ALA A 66 -15.87 2.21 13.41
C ALA A 66 -14.67 1.50 14.06
N GLU A 67 -14.47 1.66 15.37
CA GLU A 67 -13.42 0.99 16.14
C GLU A 67 -13.64 -0.52 16.27
N ALA A 68 -14.87 -1.03 16.13
CA ALA A 68 -15.15 -2.46 16.20
C ALA A 68 -14.78 -3.21 14.91
N VAL A 69 -14.62 -2.52 13.79
CA VAL A 69 -14.36 -3.14 12.48
C VAL A 69 -12.89 -3.58 12.38
N MET A 70 -12.69 -4.87 12.05
CA MET A 70 -11.37 -5.46 11.82
C MET A 70 -11.00 -5.53 10.34
N SER A 71 -11.99 -5.71 9.45
CA SER A 71 -11.79 -5.66 8.00
C SER A 71 -12.93 -4.93 7.32
N LEU A 72 -12.59 -4.10 6.33
CA LEU A 72 -13.53 -3.24 5.62
C LEU A 72 -13.32 -3.38 4.11
N LYS A 73 -14.41 -3.64 3.39
CA LYS A 73 -14.41 -3.71 1.92
C LYS A 73 -15.40 -2.70 1.34
N ILE A 74 -14.89 -1.70 0.65
CA ILE A 74 -15.69 -0.72 -0.07
C ILE A 74 -15.85 -1.13 -1.53
N PRO A 75 -17.07 -1.46 -2.00
CA PRO A 75 -17.31 -1.84 -3.38
C PRO A 75 -17.28 -0.62 -4.32
N GLY A 76 -16.99 -0.87 -5.60
CA GLY A 76 -16.82 0.16 -6.62
C GLY A 76 -18.07 0.55 -7.41
N SER A 77 -19.25 0.11 -6.98
CA SER A 77 -20.50 0.38 -7.69
C SER A 77 -21.04 1.80 -7.49
N VAL A 78 -20.34 2.65 -6.74
CA VAL A 78 -20.79 4.00 -6.39
C VAL A 78 -19.58 4.94 -6.42
N GLU A 79 -19.71 6.10 -7.06
CA GLU A 79 -18.66 7.12 -7.18
C GLU A 79 -18.33 7.73 -5.81
N ILE A 80 -17.41 7.11 -5.05
CA ILE A 80 -16.89 7.67 -3.80
C ILE A 80 -15.68 8.55 -4.12
N ASN A 81 -15.79 9.82 -3.79
CA ASN A 81 -14.79 10.84 -4.08
C ASN A 81 -13.91 11.16 -2.86
N SER A 82 -14.36 10.80 -1.65
CA SER A 82 -13.61 11.03 -0.43
C SER A 82 -13.83 9.93 0.62
N PHE A 83 -12.73 9.44 1.18
CA PHE A 83 -12.71 8.50 2.29
C PHE A 83 -12.52 9.16 3.67
N VAL A 84 -12.74 10.48 3.79
CA VAL A 84 -12.69 11.16 5.10
C VAL A 84 -13.63 10.46 6.08
N GLY A 85 -13.12 10.15 7.27
CA GLY A 85 -13.75 9.30 8.29
C GLY A 85 -13.07 7.94 8.43
N ILE A 86 -12.32 7.46 7.43
CA ILE A 86 -11.59 6.17 7.48
C ILE A 86 -10.51 6.17 8.58
N GLU A 87 -9.99 7.34 8.95
CA GLU A 87 -8.99 7.52 9.99
C GLU A 87 -9.47 7.08 11.39
N VAL A 88 -10.78 6.95 11.60
CA VAL A 88 -11.38 6.52 12.89
C VAL A 88 -11.36 5.00 13.05
N PHE A 89 -11.19 4.24 11.98
CA PHE A 89 -11.14 2.77 11.99
C PHE A 89 -9.76 2.27 12.48
N VAL A 90 -9.38 2.59 13.72
CA VAL A 90 -8.02 2.39 14.25
C VAL A 90 -7.64 0.92 14.48
N ASN A 91 -8.62 0.03 14.59
CA ASN A 91 -8.42 -1.42 14.72
C ASN A 91 -8.45 -2.16 13.37
N LEU A 92 -8.58 -1.44 12.26
CA LEU A 92 -8.65 -2.01 10.92
C LEU A 92 -7.34 -2.71 10.54
N GLN A 93 -7.45 -3.99 10.19
CA GLN A 93 -6.34 -4.85 9.78
C GLN A 93 -6.33 -5.10 8.27
N SER A 94 -7.49 -5.03 7.62
CA SER A 94 -7.63 -5.21 6.19
C SER A 94 -8.53 -4.14 5.60
N LEU A 95 -8.03 -3.40 4.62
CA LEU A 95 -8.80 -2.42 3.86
C LEU A 95 -8.77 -2.78 2.38
N ILE A 96 -9.96 -2.99 1.81
CA ILE A 96 -10.14 -3.23 0.37
C ILE A 96 -11.02 -2.12 -0.19
N ILE A 97 -10.53 -1.41 -1.21
CA ILE A 97 -11.26 -0.39 -1.95
C ILE A 97 -11.20 -0.76 -3.42
N GLN A 98 -12.36 -0.84 -4.09
CA GLN A 98 -12.46 -1.27 -5.49
C GLN A 98 -13.17 -0.20 -6.31
N GLU A 99 -12.78 0.02 -7.56
CA GLU A 99 -13.44 0.85 -8.59
C GLU A 99 -14.00 2.18 -8.04
N ASN A 100 -13.11 3.05 -7.53
CA ASN A 100 -13.50 4.34 -6.97
C ASN A 100 -12.57 5.46 -7.47
N ASP A 101 -13.11 6.68 -7.59
CA ASP A 101 -12.42 7.82 -8.23
C ASP A 101 -11.80 8.81 -7.21
N ALA A 102 -11.56 8.36 -5.97
CA ALA A 102 -10.99 9.22 -4.95
C ALA A 102 -9.52 9.59 -5.25
N TYR A 103 -9.24 10.90 -5.25
CA TYR A 103 -7.90 11.45 -5.47
C TYR A 103 -6.93 11.25 -4.29
N SER A 104 -7.45 10.97 -3.11
CA SER A 104 -6.66 10.88 -1.87
C SER A 104 -7.23 9.85 -0.91
N LEU A 105 -6.34 9.18 -0.20
CA LEU A 105 -6.64 8.25 0.89
C LEU A 105 -5.68 8.54 2.05
N ASP A 106 -6.20 8.95 3.20
CA ASP A 106 -5.43 9.12 4.43
C ASP A 106 -5.66 7.92 5.35
N ILE A 107 -4.64 7.06 5.45
CA ILE A 107 -4.62 5.88 6.31
C ILE A 107 -3.59 5.99 7.44
N SER A 108 -3.15 7.22 7.75
CA SER A 108 -2.07 7.48 8.71
C SER A 108 -2.41 7.03 10.13
N SER A 109 -3.70 6.98 10.48
CA SER A 109 -4.21 6.51 11.78
C SER A 109 -4.54 5.02 11.82
N ASN A 110 -4.64 4.35 10.66
CA ASN A 110 -4.93 2.92 10.56
C ASN A 110 -3.64 2.09 10.71
N THR A 111 -2.92 2.29 11.81
CA THR A 111 -1.58 1.71 12.04
C THR A 111 -1.60 0.19 12.23
N SER A 112 -2.79 -0.39 12.44
CA SER A 112 -3.02 -1.83 12.57
C SER A 112 -3.16 -2.55 11.21
N LEU A 113 -3.14 -1.81 10.09
CA LEU A 113 -3.28 -2.40 8.75
C LEU A 113 -2.17 -3.40 8.44
N VAL A 114 -2.59 -4.61 8.09
CA VAL A 114 -1.77 -5.72 7.61
C VAL A 114 -1.95 -5.90 6.10
N LYS A 115 -3.16 -5.64 5.59
CA LYS A 115 -3.50 -5.76 4.17
C LYS A 115 -4.14 -4.48 3.65
N LEU A 116 -3.62 -3.97 2.55
CA LEU A 116 -4.19 -2.81 1.84
C LEU A 116 -4.34 -3.13 0.37
N HIS A 117 -5.58 -3.21 -0.10
CA HIS A 117 -5.91 -3.51 -1.50
C HIS A 117 -6.68 -2.34 -2.09
N LEU A 118 -6.03 -1.63 -3.00
CA LEU A 118 -6.58 -0.54 -3.79
C LEU A 118 -6.66 -1.05 -5.23
N LEU A 119 -7.87 -1.23 -5.74
CA LEU A 119 -8.12 -1.85 -7.04
C LEU A 119 -8.89 -0.88 -7.91
N ASP A 120 -8.34 -0.54 -9.07
CA ASP A 120 -9.00 0.34 -10.05
C ASP A 120 -9.33 1.73 -9.47
N MET A 121 -8.35 2.34 -8.79
CA MET A 121 -8.43 3.71 -8.28
C MET A 121 -7.63 4.68 -9.16
N GLY A 122 -8.08 4.85 -10.41
CA GLY A 122 -7.32 5.54 -11.47
C GLY A 122 -6.88 6.97 -11.15
N ASP A 123 -7.62 7.66 -10.27
CA ASP A 123 -7.36 9.05 -9.87
C ASP A 123 -6.47 9.19 -8.61
N LEU A 124 -6.14 8.08 -7.93
CA LEU A 124 -5.27 8.10 -6.76
C LEU A 124 -3.81 8.27 -7.19
N SER A 125 -3.29 9.51 -7.08
CA SER A 125 -1.95 9.87 -7.57
C SER A 125 -0.83 9.80 -6.53
N SER A 126 -1.18 9.71 -5.24
CA SER A 126 -0.24 9.58 -4.13
C SER A 126 -0.82 8.73 -3.01
N LEU A 127 0.03 7.94 -2.36
CA LEU A 127 -0.30 7.16 -1.18
C LEU A 127 0.88 7.21 -0.19
N ASP A 128 0.59 7.54 1.06
CA ASP A 128 1.56 7.48 2.15
C ASP A 128 1.27 6.28 3.05
N VAL A 129 2.18 5.30 3.03
CA VAL A 129 2.12 4.08 3.85
C VAL A 129 3.13 4.08 5.00
N SER A 130 3.75 5.23 5.28
CA SER A 130 4.90 5.32 6.20
C SER A 130 4.57 5.00 7.66
N ASN A 131 3.30 5.17 8.08
CA ASN A 131 2.81 4.82 9.40
C ASN A 131 2.24 3.38 9.48
N ASN A 132 1.99 2.73 8.34
CA ASN A 132 1.38 1.39 8.28
C ASN A 132 2.48 0.32 8.31
N ILE A 133 3.33 0.35 9.34
CA ILE A 133 4.53 -0.49 9.49
C ILE A 133 4.21 -2.00 9.63
N ALA A 134 2.95 -2.33 9.93
CA ALA A 134 2.45 -3.69 10.04
C ALA A 134 2.03 -4.29 8.68
N LEU A 135 2.08 -3.53 7.58
CA LEU A 135 1.71 -4.04 6.25
C LEU A 135 2.56 -5.23 5.85
N VAL A 136 1.87 -6.30 5.45
CA VAL A 136 2.41 -7.54 4.88
C VAL A 136 1.99 -7.67 3.41
N GLU A 137 0.81 -7.17 3.04
CA GLU A 137 0.28 -7.21 1.69
C GLU A 137 -0.15 -5.81 1.24
N LEU A 138 0.46 -5.33 0.15
CA LEU A 138 0.12 -4.08 -0.51
C LEU A 138 -0.23 -4.37 -1.97
N VAL A 139 -1.51 -4.25 -2.30
CA VAL A 139 -2.02 -4.33 -3.66
C VAL A 139 -2.54 -2.95 -4.05
N CYS A 140 -2.04 -2.37 -5.13
CA CYS A 140 -2.41 -1.05 -5.61
C CYS A 140 -2.60 -1.02 -7.14
N ASN A 141 -3.26 -2.05 -7.68
CA ASN A 141 -3.41 -2.25 -9.12
C ASN A 141 -4.32 -1.20 -9.77
N SER A 142 -3.98 -0.81 -11.00
CA SER A 142 -4.74 0.15 -11.80
C SER A 142 -4.97 1.47 -11.06
N THR A 143 -3.94 1.98 -10.37
CA THR A 143 -3.96 3.28 -9.69
C THR A 143 -3.25 4.36 -10.51
N GLY A 144 -3.35 5.63 -10.11
CA GLY A 144 -2.61 6.74 -10.74
C GLY A 144 -1.25 7.03 -10.11
N LEU A 145 -0.69 6.09 -9.32
CA LEU A 145 0.44 6.34 -8.43
C LEU A 145 1.77 6.57 -9.19
N ILE A 146 2.26 7.80 -9.15
CA ILE A 146 3.53 8.15 -9.81
C ILE A 146 4.75 7.70 -8.97
N TYR A 147 4.59 7.69 -7.64
CA TYR A 147 5.62 7.35 -6.65
C TYR A 147 4.98 6.67 -5.44
N LEU A 148 5.68 5.69 -4.88
CA LEU A 148 5.29 4.99 -3.67
C LEU A 148 6.54 4.68 -2.84
N ASN A 149 6.53 5.09 -1.57
CA ASN A 149 7.63 4.82 -0.65
C ASN A 149 7.27 3.67 0.30
N THR A 150 7.96 2.55 0.20
CA THR A 150 7.75 1.36 1.04
C THR A 150 8.88 1.13 2.05
N SER A 151 9.78 2.10 2.25
CA SER A 151 10.98 1.95 3.09
C SER A 151 10.69 1.61 4.56
N ASN A 152 9.54 2.03 5.09
CA ASN A 152 9.12 1.70 6.45
C ASN A 152 8.36 0.37 6.55
N ASN A 153 7.92 -0.21 5.44
CA ASN A 153 7.09 -1.40 5.39
C ASN A 153 7.96 -2.65 5.18
N VAL A 154 8.96 -2.83 6.04
CA VAL A 154 9.98 -3.89 5.95
C VAL A 154 9.39 -5.32 6.05
N ASN A 155 8.16 -5.43 6.56
CA ASN A 155 7.42 -6.69 6.68
C ASN A 155 6.62 -7.06 5.41
N LEU A 156 6.66 -6.26 4.34
CA LEU A 156 5.95 -6.57 3.10
C LEU A 156 6.44 -7.91 2.52
N GLU A 157 5.50 -8.84 2.35
CA GLU A 157 5.68 -10.14 1.71
C GLU A 157 5.12 -10.15 0.29
N ILE A 158 4.04 -9.40 0.07
CA ILE A 158 3.33 -9.29 -1.22
C ILE A 158 3.26 -7.82 -1.60
N PHE A 159 3.83 -7.49 -2.75
CA PHE A 159 3.66 -6.20 -3.40
C PHE A 159 3.12 -6.42 -4.81
N ASN A 160 1.94 -5.85 -5.10
CA ASN A 160 1.40 -5.84 -6.45
C ASN A 160 0.88 -4.44 -6.76
N CYS A 161 1.51 -3.75 -7.69
CA CYS A 161 1.05 -2.44 -8.16
C CYS A 161 1.14 -2.41 -9.68
N ASP A 162 0.45 -3.35 -10.31
CA ASP A 162 0.37 -3.42 -11.76
C ASP A 162 -0.39 -2.20 -12.32
N ASP A 163 -0.01 -1.76 -13.52
CA ASP A 163 -0.71 -0.74 -14.29
C ASP A 163 -0.96 0.57 -13.50
N SER A 164 0.05 1.01 -12.72
CA SER A 164 -0.10 2.10 -11.73
C SER A 164 0.65 3.40 -12.06
N ASP A 165 1.25 3.53 -13.24
CA ASP A 165 2.04 4.70 -13.68
C ASP A 165 3.31 5.02 -12.85
N LEU A 166 3.81 4.08 -12.04
CA LEU A 166 5.03 4.25 -11.23
C LEU A 166 6.25 4.53 -12.12
N LYS A 167 7.07 5.50 -11.71
CA LYS A 167 8.30 5.90 -12.46
C LYS A 167 9.60 5.33 -11.91
N GLY A 168 9.60 4.96 -10.64
CA GLY A 168 10.73 4.33 -9.97
C GLY A 168 10.24 3.57 -8.75
N LEU A 169 10.91 2.47 -8.42
CA LEU A 169 10.53 1.60 -7.32
C LEU A 169 11.77 1.04 -6.65
N ASP A 170 11.96 1.39 -5.38
CA ASP A 170 13.05 0.90 -4.55
C ASP A 170 12.49 0.02 -3.42
N LEU A 171 12.77 -1.27 -3.52
CA LEU A 171 12.34 -2.30 -2.58
C LEU A 171 13.52 -2.90 -1.81
N SER A 172 14.67 -2.22 -1.80
CA SER A 172 15.91 -2.69 -1.13
C SER A 172 15.76 -2.93 0.38
N LEU A 173 14.79 -2.28 1.02
CA LEU A 173 14.50 -2.46 2.45
C LEU A 173 13.38 -3.47 2.73
N ASN A 174 12.68 -3.95 1.70
CA ASN A 174 11.56 -4.89 1.86
C ASN A 174 12.09 -6.34 1.84
N THR A 175 12.82 -6.70 2.89
CA THR A 175 13.58 -7.97 2.99
C THR A 175 12.71 -9.22 3.16
N SER A 176 11.39 -9.07 3.31
CA SER A 176 10.45 -10.18 3.47
C SER A 176 9.71 -10.54 2.18
N LEU A 177 9.96 -9.85 1.07
CA LEU A 177 9.20 -10.04 -0.18
C LEU A 177 9.31 -11.48 -0.71
N THR A 178 8.15 -12.05 -1.06
CA THR A 178 8.00 -13.38 -1.69
C THR A 178 7.26 -13.31 -3.01
N ILE A 179 6.44 -12.28 -3.23
CA ILE A 179 5.72 -11.99 -4.46
C ILE A 179 5.86 -10.49 -4.78
N LEU A 180 6.31 -10.19 -6.00
CA LEU A 180 6.42 -8.83 -6.52
C LEU A 180 5.85 -8.76 -7.94
N SER A 181 4.85 -7.90 -8.15
CA SER A 181 4.40 -7.51 -9.48
C SER A 181 4.35 -5.98 -9.58
N CYS A 182 5.00 -5.45 -10.60
CA CYS A 182 4.98 -4.04 -10.98
C CYS A 182 4.86 -3.93 -12.50
N LYS A 183 4.09 -4.84 -13.11
CA LYS A 183 3.87 -4.92 -14.55
C LYS A 183 3.17 -3.66 -15.06
N GLY A 184 3.46 -3.24 -16.29
CA GLY A 184 2.67 -2.20 -16.95
C GLY A 184 2.84 -0.80 -16.35
N ASN A 185 3.96 -0.57 -15.66
CA ASN A 185 4.31 0.75 -15.13
C ASN A 185 5.20 1.53 -16.12
N ARG A 186 5.68 2.70 -15.68
CA ARG A 186 6.62 3.54 -16.44
C ARG A 186 7.98 3.61 -15.77
N LEU A 187 8.40 2.49 -15.16
CA LEU A 187 9.62 2.43 -14.37
C LEU A 187 10.84 2.78 -15.23
N ARG A 188 11.74 3.57 -14.66
CA ARG A 188 13.09 3.82 -15.19
C ARG A 188 14.15 3.11 -14.35
N ASP A 189 13.84 2.94 -13.07
CA ASP A 189 14.69 2.34 -12.06
C ASP A 189 13.84 1.37 -11.24
N LEU A 190 14.32 0.13 -11.09
CA LEU A 190 13.75 -0.87 -10.21
C LEU A 190 14.88 -1.51 -9.40
N ASN A 191 14.84 -1.34 -8.08
CA ASN A 191 15.80 -1.96 -7.18
C ASN A 191 15.10 -3.00 -6.30
N VAL A 192 15.44 -4.27 -6.49
CA VAL A 192 14.97 -5.39 -5.68
C VAL A 192 16.12 -6.08 -4.95
N LYS A 193 17.30 -5.47 -4.89
CA LYS A 193 18.47 -5.97 -4.16
C LYS A 193 18.25 -5.81 -2.65
N ASN A 194 17.50 -6.74 -2.08
CA ASN A 194 17.01 -6.71 -0.70
C ASN A 194 17.58 -7.86 0.17
N GLY A 195 18.56 -8.60 -0.33
CA GLY A 195 19.15 -9.76 0.33
C GLY A 195 18.23 -10.97 0.43
N ASN A 196 17.07 -10.97 -0.24
CA ASN A 196 16.02 -12.00 -0.15
C ASN A 196 15.52 -12.49 -1.53
N ASN A 197 16.22 -12.20 -2.63
CA ASN A 197 15.81 -12.65 -3.97
C ASN A 197 15.61 -14.17 -4.08
N THR A 198 16.30 -14.97 -3.26
CA THR A 198 16.10 -16.43 -3.22
C THR A 198 14.75 -16.88 -2.68
N SER A 199 14.07 -16.02 -1.91
CA SER A 199 12.71 -16.26 -1.40
C SER A 199 11.63 -15.64 -2.30
N LEU A 200 12.01 -14.86 -3.32
CA LEU A 200 11.09 -14.23 -4.25
C LEU A 200 10.59 -15.26 -5.28
N THR A 201 9.49 -15.91 -4.93
CA THR A 201 8.88 -17.02 -5.68
C THR A 201 8.20 -16.58 -6.97
N SER A 202 7.76 -15.32 -7.04
CA SER A 202 7.13 -14.72 -8.21
C SER A 202 7.59 -13.28 -8.37
N PHE A 203 8.08 -12.93 -9.56
CA PHE A 203 8.52 -11.58 -9.90
C PHE A 203 8.03 -11.23 -11.31
N ASN A 204 7.37 -10.08 -11.45
CA ASN A 204 7.00 -9.58 -12.76
C ASN A 204 7.21 -8.07 -12.88
N CYS A 205 8.13 -7.66 -13.76
CA CYS A 205 8.32 -6.28 -14.16
C CYS A 205 8.14 -6.06 -15.67
N SER A 206 7.43 -6.96 -16.37
CA SER A 206 7.16 -6.80 -17.80
C SER A 206 6.34 -5.54 -18.10
N ASP A 207 6.32 -5.14 -19.37
CA ASP A 207 5.59 -3.97 -19.86
C ASP A 207 6.06 -2.65 -19.20
N ASN A 208 7.35 -2.55 -18.87
CA ASN A 208 8.01 -1.35 -18.37
C ASN A 208 8.98 -0.79 -19.42
N TYR A 209 8.45 -0.18 -20.47
CA TYR A 209 9.21 0.20 -21.67
C TYR A 209 10.40 1.16 -21.42
N TYR A 210 10.40 1.92 -20.33
CA TYR A 210 11.49 2.84 -19.99
C TYR A 210 12.56 2.23 -19.07
N LEU A 211 12.32 1.02 -18.56
CA LEU A 211 13.21 0.33 -17.65
C LEU A 211 14.32 -0.33 -18.46
N THR A 212 15.57 -0.16 -18.04
CA THR A 212 16.73 -0.81 -18.67
C THR A 212 17.48 -1.71 -17.71
N CYS A 213 17.29 -1.52 -16.40
CA CYS A 213 18.02 -2.25 -15.38
C CYS A 213 17.14 -2.61 -14.19
N VAL A 214 17.30 -3.84 -13.70
CA VAL A 214 16.73 -4.29 -12.43
C VAL A 214 17.87 -4.64 -11.48
N GLY A 215 17.94 -3.94 -10.36
CA GLY A 215 18.91 -4.18 -9.30
C GLY A 215 18.57 -5.45 -8.55
N VAL A 216 19.42 -6.47 -8.58
CA VAL A 216 19.20 -7.79 -7.94
C VAL A 216 20.35 -8.17 -7.02
N ASP A 217 20.12 -9.16 -6.16
CA ASP A 217 21.14 -9.70 -5.25
C ASP A 217 22.20 -10.54 -5.96
N ASP A 218 21.79 -11.31 -6.98
CA ASP A 218 22.64 -12.20 -7.77
C ASP A 218 22.07 -12.31 -9.20
N ILE A 219 22.86 -11.88 -10.19
CA ILE A 219 22.44 -11.84 -11.60
C ILE A 219 22.18 -13.25 -12.15
N VAL A 220 23.01 -14.23 -11.79
CA VAL A 220 22.90 -15.60 -12.31
C VAL A 220 21.63 -16.27 -11.78
N TYR A 221 21.30 -16.04 -10.50
CA TYR A 221 20.06 -16.51 -9.91
C TYR A 221 18.84 -15.91 -10.63
N ALA A 222 18.84 -14.58 -10.83
CA ALA A 222 17.75 -13.88 -11.51
C ALA A 222 17.50 -14.41 -12.93
N GLU A 223 18.54 -14.53 -13.76
CA GLU A 223 18.44 -15.08 -15.12
C GLU A 223 17.93 -16.53 -15.14
N ASN A 224 18.34 -17.35 -14.16
CA ASN A 224 17.82 -18.71 -14.01
C ASN A 224 16.31 -18.71 -13.69
N GLN A 225 15.83 -17.83 -12.81
CA GLN A 225 14.40 -17.72 -12.51
C GLN A 225 13.59 -17.26 -13.71
N THR A 226 14.14 -16.38 -14.55
CA THR A 226 13.51 -15.98 -15.82
C THR A 226 13.38 -17.17 -16.76
N THR A 227 14.43 -17.99 -16.88
CA THR A 227 14.42 -19.20 -17.72
C THR A 227 13.42 -20.25 -17.21
N LEU A 228 13.22 -20.34 -15.90
CA LEU A 228 12.23 -21.23 -15.27
C LEU A 228 10.78 -20.70 -15.38
N GLY A 229 10.59 -19.44 -15.74
CA GLY A 229 9.28 -18.78 -15.86
C GLY A 229 8.70 -18.26 -14.55
N ASN A 230 9.48 -18.24 -13.46
CA ASN A 230 9.06 -17.65 -12.18
C ASN A 230 9.21 -16.13 -12.20
N TRP A 231 10.18 -15.63 -12.96
CA TRP A 231 10.47 -14.20 -13.10
C TRP A 231 10.20 -13.75 -14.53
N SER A 232 9.58 -12.58 -14.70
CA SER A 232 9.21 -12.01 -16.01
C SER A 232 9.71 -10.58 -16.12
N LYS A 233 10.36 -10.26 -17.25
CA LYS A 233 10.85 -8.93 -17.62
C LYS A 233 10.80 -8.75 -19.14
N ASP A 234 10.79 -7.50 -19.59
CA ASP A 234 10.95 -7.19 -21.01
C ASP A 234 12.35 -7.55 -21.51
N ALA A 235 12.46 -7.88 -22.79
CA ALA A 235 13.70 -8.38 -23.38
C ALA A 235 14.87 -7.37 -23.37
N ASN A 236 14.57 -6.07 -23.24
CA ASN A 236 15.54 -4.97 -23.20
C ASN A 236 16.00 -4.59 -21.77
N ILE A 237 15.54 -5.33 -20.76
CA ILE A 237 15.89 -5.10 -19.36
C ILE A 237 17.02 -6.05 -18.98
N ASP A 238 18.10 -5.52 -18.42
CA ASP A 238 19.21 -6.30 -17.87
C ASP A 238 19.09 -6.41 -16.34
N TYR A 239 19.51 -7.53 -15.77
CA TYR A 239 19.75 -7.64 -14.33
C TYR A 239 21.16 -7.12 -14.00
N SER A 240 21.31 -6.38 -12.91
CA SER A 240 22.61 -5.94 -12.39
C SER A 240 22.63 -5.95 -10.87
N GLU A 241 23.79 -6.18 -10.27
CA GLU A 241 24.00 -5.93 -8.84
C GLU A 241 24.19 -4.44 -8.53
N ASP A 242 24.42 -3.64 -9.57
CA ASP A 242 24.55 -2.18 -9.51
C ASP A 242 24.00 -1.55 -10.80
N CYS A 243 22.77 -1.02 -10.74
CA CYS A 243 22.15 -0.31 -11.85
C CYS A 243 22.69 1.11 -12.04
N SER A 244 23.48 1.64 -11.11
CA SER A 244 24.10 2.97 -11.24
C SER A 244 25.23 3.01 -12.26
N LEU A 245 25.78 1.84 -12.62
CA LEU A 245 26.86 1.68 -13.61
C LEU A 245 26.37 1.64 -15.07
N ASN A 246 25.05 1.62 -15.31
CA ASN A 246 24.49 1.51 -16.67
C ASN A 246 24.49 2.82 -17.47
N VAL A 247 25.31 3.80 -17.08
CA VAL A 247 25.69 4.89 -18.00
C VAL A 247 26.80 4.36 -18.92
N ILE A 248 26.44 3.53 -19.90
CA ILE A 248 27.30 3.38 -21.07
C ILE A 248 27.28 4.72 -21.80
N ILE A 249 28.26 5.59 -21.53
CA ILE A 249 28.49 6.78 -22.34
C ILE A 249 28.89 6.26 -23.72
N ASN A 250 27.94 6.21 -24.66
CA ASN A 250 28.28 6.00 -26.05
C ASN A 250 29.03 7.25 -26.52
N ILE A 251 30.35 7.12 -26.67
CA ILE A 251 31.22 8.15 -27.21
C ILE A 251 31.43 7.83 -28.69
N PRO A 252 30.60 8.39 -29.60
CA PRO A 252 30.64 8.05 -31.03
C PRO A 252 31.92 8.51 -31.72
N ASP A 253 32.63 9.48 -31.15
CA ASP A 253 33.94 9.89 -31.62
C ASP A 253 35.01 8.95 -31.07
N SER A 254 35.55 8.09 -31.94
CA SER A 254 36.58 7.13 -31.58
C SER A 254 37.89 7.77 -31.13
N ASN A 255 38.21 9.00 -31.56
CA ASN A 255 39.38 9.73 -31.07
C ASN A 255 39.14 10.25 -29.65
N PHE A 256 37.96 10.80 -29.37
CA PHE A 256 37.60 11.27 -28.02
C PHE A 256 37.52 10.10 -27.03
N LYS A 257 36.93 8.97 -27.46
CA LYS A 257 36.92 7.72 -26.68
C LYS A 257 38.34 7.24 -26.37
N ASN A 258 39.22 7.20 -27.37
CA ASN A 258 40.61 6.80 -27.18
C ASN A 258 41.41 7.79 -26.33
N MET A 259 41.08 9.09 -26.35
CA MET A 259 41.72 10.06 -25.48
C MET A 259 41.37 9.84 -24.00
N LEU A 260 40.09 9.56 -23.71
CA LEU A 260 39.64 9.30 -22.33
C LEU A 260 40.21 8.00 -21.76
N ILE A 261 40.26 6.92 -22.55
CA ILE A 261 40.86 5.63 -22.14
C ILE A 261 42.36 5.75 -21.84
N ASN A 262 43.06 6.71 -22.47
CA ASN A 262 44.50 6.89 -22.32
C ASN A 262 44.88 8.04 -21.36
N ASP A 263 43.90 8.69 -20.73
CA ASP A 263 44.14 9.76 -19.75
C ASP A 263 44.13 9.19 -18.34
N VAL A 264 45.32 9.12 -17.72
CA VAL A 264 45.57 8.51 -16.39
C VAL A 264 44.95 9.30 -15.22
N ILE A 265 44.10 10.30 -15.52
CA ILE A 265 43.47 11.20 -14.53
C ILE A 265 41.93 11.01 -14.51
N ALA A 266 41.35 10.32 -15.49
CA ALA A 266 39.89 10.10 -15.56
C ALA A 266 39.40 8.84 -14.81
N ASP A 267 40.31 7.94 -14.46
CA ASP A 267 40.07 6.69 -13.72
C ASP A 267 40.11 6.96 -12.20
N PHE A 268 39.00 7.46 -11.64
CA PHE A 268 38.95 7.86 -10.23
C PHE A 268 38.83 6.67 -9.26
N ASP A 269 38.45 5.48 -9.74
CA ASP A 269 38.26 4.26 -8.94
C ASP A 269 39.17 3.09 -9.34
N GLY A 270 39.89 3.17 -10.46
CA GLY A 270 41.00 2.29 -10.81
C GLY A 270 40.61 1.06 -11.64
N ASP A 271 39.46 1.05 -12.30
CA ASP A 271 38.92 -0.14 -12.99
C ASP A 271 39.13 -0.14 -14.52
N GLY A 272 39.57 0.99 -15.08
CA GLY A 272 40.00 1.11 -16.47
C GLY A 272 38.88 1.21 -17.51
N ILE A 273 37.71 1.75 -17.16
CA ILE A 273 36.64 2.11 -18.12
C ILE A 273 36.21 3.58 -18.00
#